data_AF-A0A383CP05-F1
#
_entry.id   AF-A0A383CP05-F1
#
_cell.length_a   1.000
_cell.length_b   1.000
_cell.length_c   1.000
_cell.angle_alpha   90.00
_cell.angle_beta   90.00
_cell.angle_gamma   90.00
#
_symmetry.space_group_name_H-M   'P 1'
#
loop_
_entity.id
_entity.type
_entity.pdbx_description
1 polymer ?
#
loop_
_entity_poly.entity_id
_entity_poly.type
_entity_poly.pdbx_seq_one_letter_code
_entity_poly.pdbx_strand_id
1 'polypeptide(L)' 'MSERLNVILILSDDQGSLDLGCYGAEDLVTPNLDRLAASGVRFTDFYANAPICMPSRVSLLTGRDYPRGLIP' A
#
# COMPACT_ATOMS: atom_id res chain seq x y z
N MET A 1 -17.79 17.37 -19.05
CA MET A 1 -17.83 17.14 -17.59
C MET A 1 -16.97 15.92 -17.31
N SER A 2 -15.93 16.01 -16.48
CA SER A 2 -15.19 14.80 -16.05
C SER A 2 -16.13 13.96 -15.19
N GLU A 3 -16.28 12.66 -15.48
CA GLU A 3 -16.95 11.77 -14.55
C GLU A 3 -16.21 11.77 -13.20
N ARG A 4 -16.97 11.71 -12.11
CA ARG A 4 -16.41 11.61 -10.75
C ARG A 4 -16.07 10.15 -10.51
N LEU A 5 -14.77 9.85 -10.49
CA LEU A 5 -14.27 8.51 -10.17
C LEU A 5 -14.29 8.28 -8.66
N ASN A 6 -14.48 7.01 -8.28
CA ASN A 6 -14.32 6.56 -6.90
C ASN A 6 -12.87 6.16 -6.65
N VAL A 7 -12.34 6.49 -5.48
CA VAL A 7 -10.99 6.09 -5.04
C VAL A 7 -11.13 5.18 -3.82
N ILE A 8 -10.54 3.98 -3.89
CA ILE A 8 -10.53 3.01 -2.79
C ILE A 8 -9.07 2.75 -2.41
N LEU A 9 -8.74 2.98 -1.14
CA LEU A 9 -7.43 2.68 -0.56
C LEU A 9 -7.55 1.41 0.29
N ILE A 10 -6.82 0.36 -0.09
CA ILE A 10 -6.73 -0.90 0.66
C ILE A 10 -5.34 -0.94 1.29
N LEU A 11 -5.28 -1.00 2.61
CA LEU A 11 -4.03 -1.05 3.40
C LEU A 11 -4.07 -2.30 4.29
N SER A 12 -3.13 -3.22 4.09
CA SER A 12 -2.90 -4.35 5.00
C SER A 12 -2.00 -3.93 6.17
N ASP A 13 -2.10 -4.66 7.29
CA ASP A 13 -1.25 -4.45 8.48
C ASP A 13 -0.18 -5.53 8.51
N ASP A 14 1.07 -5.13 8.80
CA ASP A 14 2.26 -5.99 8.94
C ASP A 14 2.63 -6.90 7.75
N GLN A 15 1.97 -6.75 6.60
CA GLN A 15 2.25 -7.56 5.41
C GLN A 15 3.59 -7.19 4.77
N GLY A 16 4.45 -8.19 4.55
CA GLY A 16 5.69 -8.08 3.81
C GLY A 16 5.48 -7.97 2.30
N SER A 17 6.46 -7.40 1.60
CA SER A 17 6.43 -7.30 0.14
C SER A 17 6.48 -8.66 -0.56
N LEU A 18 7.03 -9.68 0.09
CA LEU A 18 7.17 -11.04 -0.45
C LEU A 18 5.96 -11.94 -0.14
N ASP A 19 4.94 -11.43 0.55
CA ASP A 19 3.80 -12.24 1.00
C ASP A 19 2.75 -12.49 -0.10
N LEU A 20 2.87 -11.85 -1.26
CA LEU A 20 1.92 -12.03 -2.38
C LEU A 20 2.53 -12.89 -3.48
N GLY A 21 1.71 -13.72 -4.12
CA GLY A 21 2.12 -14.54 -5.27
C GLY A 21 2.71 -13.70 -6.40
N CYS A 22 2.16 -12.51 -6.67
CA CYS A 22 2.69 -11.56 -7.65
C CYS A 22 4.07 -10.94 -7.31
N TYR A 23 4.58 -11.17 -6.10
CA TYR A 23 5.95 -10.85 -5.67
C TYR A 23 6.81 -12.09 -5.39
N GLY A 24 6.28 -13.30 -5.60
CA GLY A 24 7.03 -14.57 -5.52
C GLY A 24 6.69 -15.46 -4.33
N ALA A 25 5.63 -15.18 -3.56
CA ALA A 25 5.16 -16.12 -2.54
C ALA A 25 4.72 -17.45 -3.19
N GLU A 26 5.16 -18.58 -2.64
CA GLU A 26 4.77 -19.92 -3.10
C GLU A 26 3.86 -20.64 -2.09
N ASP A 27 3.85 -20.17 -0.84
CA ASP A 27 3.13 -20.74 0.29
C ASP A 27 1.82 -20.00 0.63
N LEU A 28 1.67 -18.76 0.18
CA LEU A 28 0.49 -17.92 0.39
C LEU A 28 -0.41 -17.83 -0.84
N VAL A 29 -1.72 -17.99 -0.64
CA VAL A 29 -2.73 -18.00 -1.71
C VAL A 29 -3.42 -16.64 -1.80
N THR A 30 -3.03 -15.81 -2.79
CA THR A 30 -3.47 -14.40 -2.91
C THR A 30 -4.15 -14.04 -4.24
N PRO A 31 -5.04 -14.88 -4.81
CA PRO A 31 -5.49 -14.78 -6.21
C PRO A 31 -6.18 -13.45 -6.56
N ASN A 32 -6.84 -12.80 -5.59
CA ASN A 32 -7.50 -11.51 -5.82
C ASN A 32 -6.50 -10.36 -5.97
N LEU A 33 -5.43 -10.37 -5.17
CA LEU A 33 -4.37 -9.35 -5.24
C LEU A 33 -3.47 -9.60 -6.45
N ASP A 34 -3.21 -10.87 -6.78
CA ASP A 34 -2.44 -11.23 -7.98
C ASP A 34 -3.17 -10.81 -9.25
N ARG A 35 -4.49 -11.03 -9.31
CA ARG A 35 -5.33 -10.54 -10.41
C ARG A 35 -5.34 -9.01 -10.48
N LEU A 36 -5.42 -8.32 -9.34
CA LEU A 36 -5.36 -6.86 -9.31
C LEU A 36 -4.04 -6.36 -9.90
N ALA A 37 -2.92 -6.94 -9.48
CA ALA A 37 -1.59 -6.63 -9.99
C ALA A 37 -1.44 -6.90 -11.50
N ALA A 38 -2.02 -8.00 -12.01
CA ALA A 38 -1.98 -8.33 -13.44
C ALA A 38 -2.84 -7.40 -14.31
N SER A 39 -3.92 -6.84 -13.75
CA SER A 39 -4.83 -5.93 -14.45
C SER A 39 -4.49 -4.45 -14.32
N GLY A 40 -3.44 -4.11 -13.56
CA GLY A 40 -3.10 -2.74 -13.21
C GLY A 40 -1.60 -2.49 -13.23
N VAL A 41 -1.15 -1.61 -12.34
CA VAL A 41 0.26 -1.29 -12.15
C VAL A 41 0.74 -1.91 -10.84
N ARG A 42 1.84 -2.66 -10.90
CA ARG A 42 2.52 -3.24 -9.73
C ARG A 42 3.85 -2.53 -9.50
N PHE A 43 4.05 -2.02 -8.29
CA PHE A 43 5.28 -1.35 -7.90
C PHE A 43 6.28 -2.35 -7.31
N THR A 44 7.51 -2.38 -7.81
CA THR A 44 8.59 -3.19 -7.21
C THR A 44 9.37 -2.44 -6.13
N ASP A 45 9.25 -1.11 -6.14
CA ASP A 45 10.00 -0.19 -5.28
C ASP A 45 9.03 0.80 -4.60
N PHE A 46 8.23 0.29 -3.65
CA PHE A 46 7.28 1.07 -2.87
C PHE A 46 7.59 0.95 -1.37
N TYR A 47 7.88 2.07 -0.72
CA TYR A 47 8.34 2.10 0.67
C TYR A 47 7.31 2.73 1.58
N ALA A 48 7.03 2.08 2.71
CA ALA A 48 6.38 2.74 3.83
C ALA A 48 7.30 3.83 4.39
N ASN A 49 6.74 4.98 4.77
CA ASN A 49 7.53 6.09 5.33
C ASN A 49 8.23 5.71 6.65
N ALA A 50 7.63 4.81 7.43
CA ALA A 50 8.16 4.37 8.71
C ALA A 50 7.86 2.89 8.96
N PRO A 51 8.70 2.17 9.73
CA PRO A 51 8.55 0.74 9.99
C PRO A 51 7.58 0.43 11.15
N ILE A 52 6.67 1.35 11.49
CA ILE A 52 5.71 1.21 12.59
C ILE A 52 4.32 1.68 12.12
N CYS A 53 3.27 1.04 12.61
CA CYS A 53 1.88 1.24 12.19
C CYS A 53 1.43 2.71 12.22
N MET A 54 1.51 3.37 13.38
CA MET A 54 1.05 4.75 13.57
C MET A 54 1.76 5.76 12.65
N PRO A 55 3.11 5.85 12.62
CA PRO A 55 3.79 6.81 11.76
C PRO A 55 3.55 6.56 10.27
N SER A 56 3.52 5.29 9.83
CA SER A 56 3.21 4.93 8.45
C SER A 56 1.82 5.43 8.02
N ARG A 57 0.80 5.21 8.88
CA ARG A 57 -0.59 5.64 8.62
C ARG A 57 -0.74 7.17 8.63
N VAL A 58 -0.07 7.87 9.55
CA VAL A 58 -0.08 9.34 9.58
C VAL A 58 0.49 9.91 8.28
N SER A 59 1.62 9.37 7.80
CA SER A 59 2.22 9.83 6.55
C SER A 59 1.36 9.53 5.33
N LEU A 60 0.70 8.38 5.28
CA LEU A 60 -0.23 8.02 4.20
C LEU A 60 -1.44 8.97 4.12
N LEU A 61 -2.05 9.30 5.27
CA LEU A 61 -3.26 10.12 5.32
C LEU A 61 -3.00 11.62 5.13
N THR A 62 -1.82 12.09 5.51
CA THR A 62 -1.48 13.53 5.45
C THR A 62 -0.62 13.90 4.24
N GLY A 63 0.01 12.92 3.58
CA GLY A 63 1.02 13.17 2.54
C GLY A 63 2.29 13.85 3.08
N ARG A 64 2.54 13.76 4.40
CA ARG A 64 3.68 14.39 5.08
C ARG A 64 4.56 13.36 5.73
N ASP A 65 5.85 13.65 5.77
CA ASP A 65 6.80 12.86 6.55
C ASP A 65 6.44 12.91 8.06
N TYR A 66 6.56 11.79 8.77
CA TYR A 66 6.09 11.63 10.15
C TYR A 66 6.51 12.74 11.14
N PRO A 67 7.75 13.28 11.15
CA PRO A 67 8.07 14.40 12.03
C PRO A 67 7.32 15.70 11.68
N ARG A 68 6.80 15.85 10.44
CA ARG A 68 6.04 17.02 9.98
C ARG A 68 4.52 16.83 10.01
N GLY A 69 4.03 15.61 10.26
CA GLY A 69 2.59 15.32 10.38
C GLY A 69 2.03 15.52 11.79
N LEU A 70 2.91 15.65 12.79
CA LEU A 70 2.56 15.79 14.21
C LEU A 70 2.76 17.22 14.76
N ILE A 71 3.30 18.13 13.95
CA ILE A 71 3.50 19.53 14.32
C ILE A 71 2.58 20.38 13.42
N PRO A 72 1.61 21.12 13.99
CA PRO A 72 0.71 21.98 13.21
C PRO A 72 1.45 23.12 12.49
#